data_AF-A0A959P110-F1
#
_entry.id   AF-A0A959P110-F1
#
_cell.length_a   1.000
_cell.length_b   1.000
_cell.length_c   1.000
_cell.angle_alpha   90.00
_cell.angle_beta   90.00
_cell.angle_gamma   90.00
#
_symmetry.space_group_name_H-M   'P 1'
#
loop_
_entity.id
_entity.type
_entity.pdbx_description
1 polymer ?
#
loop_
_entity_poly.entity_id
_entity_poly.type
_entity_poly.pdbx_seq_one_letter_code
_entity_poly.pdbx_strand_id
1 'polypeptide(L)' 'MSIILEELNSHLNITKSFIENCSDEIAKISDLLISTIQNGKKIILFGNGGSAADAQH' A
#
# COMPACT_ATOMS: atom_id res chain seq x y z
N MET A 1 8.81 26.23 -11.88
CA MET A 1 9.15 25.30 -10.78
C MET A 1 9.96 24.15 -11.39
N SER A 2 10.87 23.49 -10.69
CA SER A 2 11.54 22.31 -11.29
C SER A 2 10.60 21.10 -11.26
N ILE A 3 10.64 20.24 -12.28
CA ILE A 3 9.86 18.98 -12.34
C ILE A 3 10.08 18.15 -11.07
N ILE A 4 11.30 18.13 -10.54
CA ILE A 4 11.61 17.43 -9.28
C ILE A 4 10.79 17.98 -8.12
N LEU A 5 10.71 19.31 -7.97
CA LEU A 5 9.94 19.93 -6.89
C LEU A 5 8.44 19.73 -7.07
N GLU A 6 7.95 19.65 -8.31
CA GLU A 6 6.54 19.33 -8.61
C GLU A 6 6.19 17.89 -8.22
N GLU A 7 7.01 16.91 -8.62
CA GLU A 7 6.79 15.49 -8.28
C GLU A 7 6.86 15.23 -6.77
N LEU A 8 7.81 15.86 -6.07
CA LEU A 8 7.90 15.74 -4.61
C LEU A 8 6.67 16.32 -3.90
N ASN A 9 6.16 17.46 -4.36
CA ASN A 9 4.92 18.03 -3.81
C ASN A 9 3.69 17.18 -4.15
N SER A 10 3.63 16.61 -5.36
CA SER A 10 2.59 15.66 -5.77
C SER A 10 2.56 14.43 -4.84
N HIS A 11 3.72 13.82 -4.61
CA HIS A 11 3.85 12.69 -3.70
C HIS A 11 3.40 13.04 -2.27
N LEU A 12 3.81 14.19 -1.73
CA LEU A 12 3.37 14.64 -0.39
C LEU A 12 1.85 14.80 -0.30
N ASN A 13 1.21 15.34 -1.34
CA ASN A 13 -0.24 15.52 -1.35
C ASN A 13 -0.98 14.17 -1.38
N ILE A 14 -0.52 13.23 -2.20
CA ILE A 14 -1.09 11.88 -2.25
C ILE A 14 -0.91 11.18 -0.89
N THR A 15 0.27 11.27 -0.29
CA THR A 15 0.54 10.65 1.02
C THR A 15 -0.36 11.21 2.12
N LYS A 16 -0.61 12.53 2.14
CA LYS A 16 -1.58 13.13 3.07
C LYS A 16 -2.99 12.60 2.87
N SER A 17 -3.46 12.57 1.61
CA SER A 17 -4.78 12.02 1.29
C SER A 17 -4.89 10.54 1.65
N PHE A 18 -3.82 9.76 1.45
CA PHE A 18 -3.78 8.35 1.82
C PHE A 18 -3.90 8.15 3.33
N ILE A 19 -3.20 8.97 4.14
CA ILE A 19 -3.32 8.93 5.61
C ILE A 19 -4.76 9.25 6.04
N GLU A 20 -5.38 10.27 5.46
CA GLU A 20 -6.73 10.70 5.83
C GLU A 20 -7.81 9.68 5.43
N ASN A 21 -7.64 9.00 4.28
CA ASN A 21 -8.72 8.21 3.68
C ASN A 21 -8.53 6.68 3.80
N CYS A 22 -7.30 6.19 3.96
CA CYS A 22 -7.01 4.75 3.87
C CYS A 22 -6.55 4.12 5.20
N SER A 23 -6.26 4.90 6.25
CA SER A 23 -5.73 4.37 7.52
C SER A 23 -6.60 3.27 8.13
N ASP A 24 -7.93 3.45 8.13
CA ASP A 24 -8.87 2.46 8.67
C ASP A 24 -8.93 1.18 7.80
N GLU A 25 -8.81 1.31 6.49
CA GLU A 25 -8.80 0.16 5.57
C GLU A 25 -7.53 -0.67 5.73
N ILE A 26 -6.38 0.00 5.92
CA ILE A 26 -5.10 -0.67 6.19
C ILE A 26 -5.18 -1.49 7.48
N ALA A 27 -5.78 -0.94 8.55
CA ALA A 27 -5.97 -1.66 9.80
C ALA A 27 -6.85 -2.90 9.60
N LYS A 28 -7.99 -2.76 8.91
CA LYS A 28 -8.90 -3.88 8.60
C LYS A 28 -8.23 -4.97 7.77
N ILE A 29 -7.48 -4.59 6.74
CA ILE A 29 -6.74 -5.55 5.90
C ILE A 29 -5.67 -6.26 6.75
N SER A 30 -4.96 -5.54 7.60
CA SER A 30 -3.96 -6.13 8.51
C SER A 30 -4.57 -7.22 9.40
N ASP A 31 -5.72 -6.95 10.03
CA ASP A 31 -6.44 -7.93 10.85
C ASP A 31 -6.89 -9.16 10.03
N LEU A 32 -7.36 -8.93 8.80
CA LEU A 32 -7.74 -10.01 7.88
C LEU A 32 -6.53 -10.89 7.51
N LEU A 33 -5.37 -10.29 7.23
CA LEU A 33 -4.15 -11.02 6.90
C LEU A 33 -3.66 -11.84 8.11
N ILE A 34 -3.66 -11.25 9.30
CA ILE A 34 -3.30 -11.92 10.55
C ILE A 34 -4.19 -13.14 10.78
N SER A 35 -5.51 -12.96 10.75
CA SER A 35 -6.45 -14.06 10.97
C SER A 35 -6.34 -15.15 9.89
N THR A 36 -6.01 -14.78 8.65
CA THR A 36 -5.76 -15.73 7.56
C THR A 36 -4.58 -16.64 7.91
N ILE A 37 -3.46 -16.07 8.34
CA ILE A 37 -2.25 -16.82 8.72
C ILE A 37 -2.52 -17.68 9.96
N GLN A 38 -3.16 -17.13 11.00
CA GLN A 38 -3.47 -17.86 12.24
C GLN A 38 -4.35 -19.08 11.99
N ASN A 39 -5.23 -19.03 11.00
CA ASN A 39 -6.08 -20.14 10.58
C ASN A 39 -5.37 -21.14 9.66
N GLY A 40 -4.03 -21.09 9.55
CA GLY A 40 -3.24 -21.99 8.71
C GLY A 40 -3.44 -21.81 7.21
N LYS A 41 -4.03 -20.68 6.78
CA LYS A 41 -4.25 -20.36 5.37
C LYS A 41 -3.05 -19.60 4.80
N LYS A 42 -3.12 -19.30 3.50
CA LYS A 42 -2.04 -18.66 2.74
C LYS A 42 -2.49 -17.32 2.18
N ILE A 43 -1.54 -16.41 2.03
CA ILE A 43 -1.69 -15.15 1.30
C ILE A 43 -0.94 -15.32 -0.02
N ILE A 44 -1.56 -14.93 -1.13
CA ILE A 44 -0.96 -14.96 -2.46
C ILE A 44 -1.03 -13.53 -3.01
N LEU A 45 0.14 -12.94 -3.28
CA LEU A 45 0.27 -11.63 -3.90
C LEU A 45 0.74 -11.81 -5.34
N PHE A 46 0.22 -11.00 -6.24
CA PHE A 46 0.61 -10.99 -7.64
C PHE A 46 0.41 -9.59 -8.22
N GLY A 47 1.22 -9.24 -9.21
CA GLY A 47 1.19 -7.92 -9.85
C GLY A 47 1.95 -7.94 -11.18
N ASN A 48 1.87 -6.84 -11.93
CA ASN A 48 2.57 -6.64 -13.19
C ASN A 48 3.53 -5.44 -13.07
N GLY A 49 4.68 -5.47 -13.76
CA GLY A 49 5.63 -4.37 -13.77
C GLY A 49 6.12 -4.00 -12.36
N GLY A 50 6.04 -2.71 -11.98
CA GLY A 50 6.40 -2.25 -10.64
C GLY A 50 5.65 -2.97 -9.52
N SER A 51 4.35 -3.25 -9.70
CA SER A 51 3.55 -3.98 -8.70
C SER A 51 3.93 -5.46 -8.58
N ALA A 52 4.60 -6.03 -9.58
CA ALA A 52 5.19 -7.37 -9.43
C ALA A 52 6.39 -7.33 -8.45
N ALA A 53 7.15 -6.24 -8.47
CA ALA A 53 8.24 -6.02 -7.50
C ALA A 53 7.69 -5.82 -6.08
N ASP A 54 6.58 -5.09 -5.93
CA ASP A 54 5.91 -4.95 -4.63
C ASP A 54 5.32 -6.27 -4.12
N ALA A 55 4.79 -7.12 -5.02
CA ALA A 55 4.23 -8.42 -4.63
C ALA A 55 5.28 -9.41 -4.11
N GLN A 56 6.55 -9.27 -4.51
CA GLN A 56 7.66 -10.13 -4.05
C GLN A 56 8.47 -9.54 -2.88
N HIS A 57 8.36 -8.22 -2.64
CA HIS A 57 9.07 -7.50 -1.57
C HIS A 57 8.33 -7.65 -0.24
#